data_AF-A0A7V5YPT2-F1
#
_entry.id   AF-A0A7V5YPT2-F1
#
_cell.length_a   1.000
_cell.length_b   1.000
_cell.length_c   1.000
_cell.angle_alpha   90.00
_cell.angle_beta   90.00
_cell.angle_gamma   90.00
#
_symmetry.space_group_name_H-M   'P 1'
#
loop_
_entity.id
_entity.type
_entity.pdbx_description
1 polymer ?
#
loop_
_entity_poly.entity_id
_entity_poly.type
_entity_poly.pdbx_seq_one_letter_code
_entity_poly.pdbx_strand_id
1 'polypeptide(L)' 'MTKVQARFRLQKPLDASLAAQLRRVAGVYGILKLYFDELPEVLRLEYDASRLRLAEVERLLRRYGIPAMPEISD' A
#
# COMPACT_ATOMS: atom_id res chain seq x y z
N MET A 1 -16.12 -4.35 -9.99
CA MET A 1 -14.83 -3.76 -9.59
C MET A 1 -15.11 -2.41 -9.00
N THR A 2 -14.82 -2.24 -7.72
CA THR A 2 -14.97 -0.97 -7.01
C THR A 2 -13.59 -0.48 -6.64
N LYS A 3 -13.11 0.57 -7.32
CA LYS A 3 -11.77 1.10 -7.09
C LYS A 3 -11.76 1.98 -5.85
N VAL A 4 -10.90 1.66 -4.89
CA VAL A 4 -10.68 2.45 -3.68
C VAL A 4 -9.22 2.85 -3.60
N GLN A 5 -8.98 4.13 -3.32
CA GLN A 5 -7.66 4.66 -3.02
C GLN A 5 -7.50 4.78 -1.50
N ALA A 6 -6.38 4.32 -0.98
CA ALA A 6 -5.99 4.48 0.41
C ALA A 6 -4.60 5.12 0.49
N ARG A 7 -4.39 5.94 1.53
CA ARG A 7 -3.09 6.51 1.88
C ARG A 7 -2.53 5.75 3.06
N PHE A 8 -1.24 5.48 3.01
CA PHE A 8 -0.49 4.83 4.07
C PHE A 8 0.75 5.64 4.37
N ARG A 9 1.04 5.80 5.66
CA ARG A 9 2.31 6.31 6.13
C ARG A 9 3.27 5.17 6.40
N LEU A 10 4.40 5.18 5.71
CA LEU A 10 5.53 4.28 5.94
C LEU A 10 6.25 4.70 7.22
N GLN A 11 6.62 3.72 8.04
CA GLN A 11 7.38 3.99 9.28
C GLN A 11 8.86 4.27 9.01
N LYS A 12 9.31 4.06 7.77
CA LYS A 12 10.64 4.40 7.29
C LYS A 12 10.55 4.96 5.87
N PRO A 13 11.46 5.84 5.45
CA PRO A 13 11.46 6.38 4.10
C PRO A 13 11.59 5.27 3.05
N LEU A 14 11.05 5.53 1.87
CA LEU A 14 11.15 4.64 0.72
C LEU A 14 12.62 4.45 0.30
N ASP A 15 13.15 3.28 0.63
CA ASP A 15 14.47 2.82 0.20
C ASP A 15 14.34 1.80 -0.95
N ALA A 16 15.48 1.42 -1.56
CA ALA A 16 15.49 0.46 -2.68
C ALA A 16 14.94 -0.93 -2.30
N SER A 17 15.12 -1.35 -1.04
CA SER A 17 14.61 -2.63 -0.54
C SER A 17 13.08 -2.60 -0.42
N LEU A 18 12.54 -1.52 0.11
CA LEU A 18 11.11 -1.28 0.25
C LEU A 18 10.43 -1.16 -1.11
N ALA A 19 11.08 -0.48 -2.07
CA ALA A 19 10.61 -0.41 -3.46
C ALA A 19 10.53 -1.82 -4.11
N ALA A 20 11.51 -2.70 -3.84
CA ALA A 20 11.48 -4.08 -4.32
C ALA A 20 10.35 -4.90 -3.68
N GLN A 21 10.07 -4.71 -2.38
CA GLN A 21 8.93 -5.35 -1.71
C GLN A 21 7.60 -4.84 -2.26
N LEU A 22 7.47 -3.53 -2.52
CA LEU A 22 6.26 -2.94 -3.08
C LEU A 22 5.95 -3.45 -4.49
N ARG A 23 6.99 -3.72 -5.31
CA ARG A 23 6.80 -4.41 -6.60
C ARG A 23 6.17 -5.80 -6.45
N ARG A 24 6.48 -6.53 -5.38
CA ARG A 24 5.86 -7.83 -5.10
C ARG A 24 4.39 -7.67 -4.68
N VAL A 25 4.08 -6.63 -3.91
CA VAL A 25 2.69 -6.29 -3.54
C VAL A 25 1.85 -5.93 -4.76
N ALA A 26 2.41 -5.20 -5.74
CA ALA A 26 1.71 -4.86 -6.98
C ALA A 26 1.27 -6.08 -7.81
N GLY A 27 1.93 -7.24 -7.64
CA GLY A 27 1.53 -8.49 -8.29
C GLY A 27 0.42 -9.25 -7.57
N VAL A 28 -0.04 -8.78 -6.41
CA VAL A 28 -1.09 -9.44 -5.64
C VAL A 28 -2.45 -9.13 -6.24
N TYR A 29 -3.23 -10.19 -6.46
CA TYR A 29 -4.57 -10.07 -7.01
C TYR A 29 -5.46 -9.16 -6.14
N GLY A 30 -6.04 -8.12 -6.76
CA GLY A 30 -6.84 -7.10 -6.09
C GLY A 30 -6.10 -5.78 -5.82
N ILE A 31 -4.77 -5.76 -5.89
CA ILE A 31 -3.98 -4.52 -5.94
C ILE A 31 -3.99 -4.01 -7.38
N LEU A 32 -4.31 -2.73 -7.57
CA LEU A 32 -4.47 -2.12 -8.89
C LEU A 32 -3.28 -1.23 -9.24
N LYS A 33 -2.91 -0.31 -8.35
CA LYS A 33 -1.80 0.63 -8.57
C LYS A 33 -1.15 1.04 -7.25
N LEU A 34 0.14 1.33 -7.31
CA LEU A 34 0.91 1.94 -6.23
C LEU A 34 1.44 3.27 -6.75
N TYR A 35 1.31 4.32 -5.94
CA TYR A 35 1.88 5.64 -6.22
C TYR A 35 2.76 6.04 -5.05
N PHE A 36 3.93 6.55 -5.40
CA PHE A 36 4.85 7.15 -4.47
C PHE A 36 4.59 8.66 -4.47
N ASP A 37 4.33 9.23 -3.29
CA ASP A 37 4.19 10.68 -3.15
C ASP A 37 5.55 11.37 -3.17
N GLU A 38 5.57 12.70 -3.31
CA GLU A 38 6.81 13.50 -3.18
C GLU A 38 7.44 13.34 -1.79
N LEU A 39 6.62 13.01 -0.78
CA LEU A 39 7.06 12.65 0.55
C LEU A 39 7.46 11.17 0.59
N PRO A 40 8.72 10.83 0.94
CA PRO A 40 9.24 9.47 0.89
C PRO A 40 8.59 8.52 1.91
N GLU A 41 7.80 9.05 2.84
CA GLU A 41 7.06 8.29 3.85
C GLU A 41 5.60 8.06 3.48
N VAL A 42 5.12 8.56 2.33
CA VAL A 42 3.71 8.46 1.95
C VAL A 42 3.57 7.51 0.75
N LEU A 43 2.77 6.47 0.95
CA LEU A 43 2.39 5.50 -0.06
C LEU A 43 0.89 5.65 -0.35
N ARG A 44 0.53 5.92 -1.61
CA ARG A 44 -0.86 5.77 -2.06
C ARG A 44 -1.02 4.44 -2.77
N LEU A 45 -2.09 3.73 -2.43
CA LEU A 45 -2.39 2.41 -2.98
C LEU A 45 -3.84 2.38 -3.44
N GLU A 46 -4.05 1.85 -4.63
CA GLU A 46 -5.38 1.58 -5.18
C GLU A 46 -5.64 0.08 -5.19
N TYR A 47 -6.82 -0.32 -4.72
CA TYR A 47 -7.26 -1.71 -4.68
C TYR A 47 -8.73 -1.86 -5.11
N ASP A 48 -9.11 -3.06 -5.51
CA ASP A 48 -10.50 -3.43 -5.78
C ASP A 48 -11.20 -3.82 -4.49
N ALA A 49 -12.10 -2.98 -4.00
CA ALA A 49 -12.89 -3.21 -2.78
C ALA A 49 -13.90 -4.35 -2.91
N SER A 50 -14.15 -4.86 -4.13
CA SER A 50 -14.85 -6.13 -4.31
C SER A 50 -14.01 -7.35 -3.94
N ARG A 51 -12.68 -7.19 -3.75
CA ARG A 51 -11.72 -8.28 -3.50
C ARG A 51 -10.96 -8.12 -2.20
N LEU A 52 -10.62 -6.90 -1.83
CA LEU A 52 -9.81 -6.59 -0.64
C LEU A 52 -10.51 -5.54 0.20
N ARG A 53 -10.38 -5.66 1.52
CA ARG A 53 -10.71 -4.59 2.49
C ARG A 53 -9.45 -3.84 2.89
N LEU A 54 -9.58 -2.63 3.43
CA LEU A 54 -8.44 -1.84 3.91
C LEU A 54 -7.55 -2.62 4.90
N ALA A 55 -8.15 -3.34 5.84
CA ALA A 55 -7.42 -4.18 6.80
C ALA A 55 -6.67 -5.35 6.14
N GLU A 56 -7.17 -5.89 5.02
CA GLU A 56 -6.48 -6.94 4.26
C GLU A 56 -5.28 -6.37 3.50
N VAL A 57 -5.40 -5.15 2.96
CA VAL A 57 -4.28 -4.42 2.37
C VAL A 57 -3.21 -4.13 3.43
N GLU A 58 -3.58 -3.69 4.62
CA GLU A 58 -2.64 -3.47 5.73
C GLU A 58 -1.90 -4.76 6.11
N ARG A 59 -2.64 -5.87 6.28
CA ARG A 59 -2.06 -7.18 6.55
C ARG A 59 -1.13 -7.64 5.43
N LEU A 60 -1.48 -7.36 4.18
CA LEU A 60 -0.66 -7.67 3.02
C LEU A 60 0.67 -6.91 3.08
N LEU A 61 0.63 -5.59 3.27
CA LEU A 61 1.83 -4.76 3.40
C LEU A 61 2.74 -5.28 4.53
N ARG A 62 2.18 -5.58 5.71
CA ARG A 62 2.93 -6.18 6.81
C ARG A 62 3.54 -7.54 6.46
N ARG A 63 2.82 -8.41 5.76
CA ARG A 63 3.31 -9.73 5.33
C ARG A 63 4.51 -9.62 4.39
N TYR A 64 4.57 -8.57 3.57
CA TYR A 64 5.69 -8.31 2.68
C TYR A 64 6.84 -7.53 3.34
N GLY A 65 6.76 -7.25 4.65
CA GLY A 65 7.78 -6.54 5.40
C GLY A 65 7.75 -5.03 5.21
N ILE A 66 6.60 -4.48 4.78
CA ILE A 66 6.40 -3.05 4.56
C ILE A 66 5.68 -2.49 5.81
N PRO A 67 6.40 -1.81 6.73
CA PRO A 67 5.80 -1.24 7.92
C PRO A 67 5.03 0.03 7.54
N ALA A 68 3.74 -0.12 7.29
CA ALA A 68 2.85 0.96 6.86
C ALA A 68 1.61 1.03 7.76
N MET A 69 1.13 2.24 8.03
CA MET A 69 -0.10 2.50 8.79
C MET A 69 -1.08 3.26 7.91
N PRO A 70 -2.37 2.88 7.87
CA PRO A 70 -3.36 3.64 7.12
C PRO A 70 -3.47 5.05 7.68
N GLU A 71 -3.41 6.06 6.82
CA GLU A 71 -3.80 7.42 7.18
C GLU A 71 -5.32 7.48 7.08
N ILE A 72 -6.01 7.29 8.20
CA ILE A 72 -7.43 7.55 8.30
C ILE A 72 -7.55 9.08 8.36
N SER A 73 -7.88 9.70 7.22
CA SER A 73 -8.36 11.07 7.24
C SER A 73 -9.74 11.05 7.89
N ASP A 74 -9.82 11.58 9.11
CA ASP A 74 -11.06 11.87 9.85
C ASP A 74 -11.96 12.83 9.05
#